data_AF-A0A972K7G0-F1
#
_entry.id   AF-A0A972K7G0-F1
#
_cell.length_a   1.000
_cell.length_b   1.000
_cell.length_c   1.000
_cell.angle_alpha   90.00
_cell.angle_beta   90.00
_cell.angle_gamma   90.00
#
_symmetry.space_group_name_H-M   'P 1'
#
loop_
_entity.id
_entity.type
_entity.pdbx_description
1 polymer ?
#
loop_
_entity_poly.entity_id
_entity_poly.type
_entity_poly.pdbx_seq_one_letter_code
_entity_poly.pdbx_strand_id
1 'polypeptide(L)'
;MIGKKNIVFGFIYLVFTAALGPYMVQQFPEIVSMGSDKRVLMADLQLLEASDFEDSETLELLPTEELARLNTQAILAVNKEQNSRLHLEQVKSGPHAHGNLEALLNIVVGIVLCLVVCSPLWKQLVSWLFIGGAVLHSGMLYLRAFDVAWANNLLGTGLGPVFILTGLLCAGVMVLVSRLELPSIPTQE
;
A
#
# COMPACT_ATOMS: atom_id res chain seq x y z
N MET A 1 -20.46 -6.64 -22.19
CA MET A 1 -19.23 -7.30 -21.70
C MET A 1 -18.86 -6.73 -20.34
N ILE A 2 -19.37 -7.31 -19.25
CA ILE A 2 -19.36 -6.66 -17.92
C ILE A 2 -17.97 -6.69 -17.27
N GLY A 3 -17.25 -7.81 -17.35
CA GLY A 3 -15.91 -7.94 -16.75
C GLY A 3 -14.87 -6.98 -17.34
N LYS A 4 -14.99 -6.60 -18.62
CA LYS A 4 -14.12 -5.60 -19.27
C LYS A 4 -14.08 -4.27 -18.53
N LYS A 5 -15.21 -3.85 -17.94
CA LYS A 5 -15.29 -2.60 -17.16
C LYS A 5 -14.32 -2.63 -15.97
N ASN A 6 -14.29 -3.72 -15.21
CA ASN A 6 -13.40 -3.86 -14.06
C ASN A 6 -11.93 -3.98 -14.48
N ILE A 7 -11.65 -4.63 -15.62
CA ILE A 7 -10.28 -4.68 -16.16
C ILE A 7 -9.79 -3.28 -16.52
N VAL A 8 -10.57 -2.52 -17.29
CA VAL A 8 -10.21 -1.16 -17.69
C VAL A 8 -10.07 -0.25 -16.48
N PHE A 9 -11.04 -0.29 -15.57
CA PHE A 9 -10.97 0.45 -14.31
C PHE A 9 -9.71 0.07 -13.53
N GLY A 10 -9.44 -1.22 -13.33
CA GLY A 10 -8.32 -1.71 -12.55
C GLY A 10 -6.96 -1.30 -13.14
N PHE A 11 -6.77 -1.34 -14.46
CA PHE A 11 -5.53 -0.85 -15.07
C PHE A 11 -5.35 0.66 -14.92
N ILE A 12 -6.40 1.44 -15.18
CA ILE A 12 -6.36 2.90 -14.99
C ILE A 12 -6.05 3.20 -13.53
N TYR A 13 -6.77 2.56 -12.62
CA TYR A 13 -6.61 2.74 -11.17
C TYR A 13 -5.20 2.36 -10.73
N LEU A 14 -4.65 1.23 -11.18
CA LEU A 14 -3.30 0.79 -10.88
C LEU A 14 -2.24 1.81 -11.33
N VAL A 15 -2.37 2.36 -12.54
CA VAL A 15 -1.44 3.39 -13.03
C VAL A 15 -1.49 4.62 -12.13
N PHE A 16 -2.69 5.07 -11.76
CA PHE A 16 -2.85 6.20 -10.85
C PHE A 16 -2.27 5.93 -9.47
N THR A 17 -2.62 4.80 -8.84
CA THR A 17 -2.19 4.48 -7.47
C THR A 17 -0.69 4.21 -7.40
N ALA A 18 -0.13 3.51 -8.39
CA ALA A 18 1.31 3.26 -8.49
C ALA A 18 2.11 4.54 -8.78
N ALA A 19 1.57 5.49 -9.54
CA ALA A 19 2.22 6.78 -9.77
C ALA A 19 2.13 7.72 -8.55
N LEU A 20 1.01 7.70 -7.83
CA LEU A 20 0.81 8.57 -6.66
C LEU A 20 1.73 8.21 -5.49
N GLY A 21 2.05 6.93 -5.28
CA GLY A 21 2.91 6.51 -4.16
C GLY A 21 4.27 7.23 -4.15
N PRO A 22 5.06 7.14 -5.22
CA PRO A 22 6.32 7.89 -5.36
C PRO A 22 6.14 9.40 -5.25
N TYR A 23 5.07 9.96 -5.82
CA TYR A 23 4.78 11.39 -5.74
C TYR A 23 4.56 11.86 -4.29
N MET A 24 3.80 11.10 -3.51
CA MET A 24 3.55 11.43 -2.10
C MET A 24 4.80 11.28 -1.24
N VAL A 25 5.68 10.33 -1.55
CA VAL A 25 6.98 10.18 -0.86
C VAL A 25 7.88 11.39 -1.09
N GLN A 26 7.86 12.00 -2.29
CA GLN A 26 8.68 13.19 -2.59
C GLN A 26 8.29 14.41 -1.75
N GLN A 27 7.10 14.44 -1.15
CA GLN A 27 6.68 15.52 -0.24
C GLN A 27 7.40 15.47 1.12
N PHE A 28 8.23 14.45 1.38
CA PHE A 28 8.97 14.29 2.63
C PHE A 28 10.51 14.27 2.41
N PRO A 29 11.10 15.34 1.85
CA PRO A 29 12.54 15.39 1.57
C PRO A 29 13.40 15.28 2.83
N GLU A 30 12.89 15.76 3.97
CA GLU A 30 13.57 15.72 5.27
C GLU A 30 13.86 14.29 5.77
N ILE A 31 13.11 13.29 5.32
CA ILE A 31 13.34 11.89 5.72
C ILE A 31 14.63 11.36 5.10
N VAL A 32 14.97 11.81 3.88
CA VAL A 32 16.19 11.38 3.19
C VAL A 32 17.43 11.92 3.90
N SER A 33 17.40 13.18 4.36
CA SER A 33 18.50 13.78 5.12
C SER A 33 18.62 13.21 6.54
N MET A 34 17.51 12.93 7.23
CA MET A 34 17.56 12.28 8.55
C MET A 34 18.15 10.86 8.48
N GLY A 35 17.92 10.15 7.37
CA GLY A 35 18.54 8.85 7.12
C GLY A 35 20.06 8.92 6.93
N SER A 36 20.61 10.00 6.37
CA SER A 36 22.06 10.18 6.29
C SER A 36 22.68 10.48 7.65
N ASP A 37 22.06 11.34 8.46
CA ASP A 37 22.60 11.73 9.78
C ASP A 37 22.76 10.50 10.69
N LYS A 38 21.75 9.63 10.73
CA LYS A 38 21.84 8.36 11.46
C LYS A 38 22.96 7.48 10.94
N ARG A 39 23.11 7.36 9.61
CA ARG A 39 24.13 6.49 9.00
C ARG A 39 25.55 6.94 9.36
N VAL A 40 25.80 8.25 9.39
CA VAL A 40 27.09 8.81 9.79
C VAL A 40 27.36 8.52 11.26
N LEU A 41 26.46 8.93 12.17
CA LEU A 41 26.67 8.73 13.62
C LEU A 41 26.79 7.25 14.03
N MET A 42 26.05 6.36 13.36
CA MET A 42 26.17 4.92 13.61
C MET A 42 27.47 4.33 13.04
N ALA A 43 27.95 4.84 11.90
CA ALA A 43 29.24 4.42 11.36
C ALA A 43 30.39 4.88 12.27
N ASP A 44 30.31 6.10 12.80
CA ASP A 44 31.31 6.64 13.74
C ASP A 44 31.37 5.79 15.02
N LEU A 45 30.21 5.43 15.60
CA LEU A 45 30.16 4.54 16.77
C LEU A 45 30.69 3.14 16.49
N GLN A 46 30.40 2.57 15.32
CA GLN A 46 30.93 1.27 14.92
C GLN A 46 32.45 1.30 14.74
N LEU A 47 32.98 2.41 14.23
CA LEU A 47 34.41 2.61 14.09
C LEU A 47 35.08 2.74 15.47
N LEU A 48 34.46 3.48 16.40
CA LEU A 48 34.92 3.58 17.78
C LEU A 48 34.88 2.25 18.53
N GLU A 49 33.82 1.45 18.36
CA GLU A 49 33.76 0.10 18.93
C GLU A 49 34.89 -0.78 18.36
N ALA A 50 35.20 -0.65 17.07
CA ALA A 50 36.27 -1.39 16.42
C ALA A 50 37.68 -0.91 16.82
N SER A 51 37.84 0.34 17.25
CA SER A 51 39.09 0.91 17.77
C SER A 51 39.23 0.84 19.30
N ASP A 52 38.40 0.04 19.98
CA ASP A 52 38.36 -0.06 21.45
C ASP A 52 38.18 1.31 22.14
N PHE A 53 37.40 2.19 21.49
CA PHE A 53 37.07 3.56 21.89
C PHE A 53 38.27 4.51 21.92
N GLU A 54 39.32 4.22 21.15
CA GLU A 54 40.42 5.14 20.92
C GLU A 54 40.05 6.23 19.91
N ASP A 55 40.50 7.44 20.18
CA ASP A 55 40.45 8.57 19.26
C ASP A 55 41.35 8.30 18.04
N SER A 56 40.81 8.52 16.84
CA SER A 56 41.49 8.19 15.59
C SER A 56 42.75 9.01 15.28
N GLU A 57 42.91 10.17 15.92
CA GLU A 57 44.07 11.05 15.73
C GLU A 57 45.12 10.87 16.83
N THR A 58 44.68 10.71 18.08
CA THR A 58 45.57 10.70 19.25
C THR A 58 45.89 9.30 19.76
N LEU A 59 45.12 8.27 19.38
CA LEU A 59 45.23 6.88 19.86
C LEU A 59 45.05 6.75 21.38
N GLU A 60 44.46 7.75 22.02
CA GLU A 60 44.10 7.71 23.43
C GLU A 60 42.63 7.32 23.59
N LEU A 61 42.31 6.68 24.72
CA LEU A 61 40.92 6.36 25.06
C LEU A 61 40.09 7.65 25.13
N LEU A 62 38.98 7.68 24.39
CA LEU A 62 38.06 8.80 24.44
C LEU A 62 37.54 9.02 25.86
N PRO A 63 37.43 10.28 26.31
CA PRO A 63 36.84 10.59 27.58
C PRO A 63 35.39 10.11 27.64
N THR A 64 35.02 9.54 28.79
CA THR A 64 33.67 8.95 29.01
C THR A 64 32.52 9.91 28.73
N GLU A 65 32.70 11.22 28.97
CA GLU A 65 31.70 12.24 28.65
C GLU A 65 31.46 12.36 27.14
N GLU A 66 32.52 12.28 26.33
CA GLU A 66 32.44 12.39 24.89
C GLU A 66 31.80 11.14 24.27
N LEU A 67 32.19 9.94 24.74
CA LEU A 67 31.53 8.69 24.37
C LEU A 67 30.04 8.71 24.73
N ALA A 68 29.68 9.20 25.92
CA ALA A 68 28.29 9.33 26.34
C ALA A 68 27.51 10.32 25.44
N ARG A 69 28.15 11.42 25.03
CA ARG A 69 27.56 12.41 24.13
C ARG A 69 27.33 11.84 22.73
N LEU A 70 28.31 11.16 22.15
CA LEU A 70 28.20 10.49 20.84
C LEU A 70 27.10 9.42 20.84
N ASN A 71 27.07 8.57 21.87
CA ASN A 71 26.02 7.57 22.03
C ASN A 71 24.62 8.23 22.13
N THR A 72 24.49 9.27 22.95
CA THR A 72 23.23 10.02 23.07
C THR A 72 22.80 10.65 21.75
N GLN A 73 23.72 11.26 21.00
CA GLN A 73 23.45 11.82 19.67
C GLN A 73 22.98 10.76 18.69
N ALA A 74 23.62 9.58 18.67
CA ALA A 74 23.23 8.49 17.80
C ALA A 74 21.85 7.92 18.17
N ILE A 75 21.54 7.76 19.45
CA ILE A 75 20.19 7.37 19.92
C ILE A 75 19.13 8.39 19.48
N LEU A 76 19.42 9.69 19.62
CA LEU A 76 18.52 10.75 19.17
C LEU A 76 18.33 10.73 17.65
N ALA A 77 19.39 10.47 16.88
CA ALA A 77 19.31 10.34 15.43
C ALA A 77 18.46 9.13 15.00
N VAL A 78 18.57 7.98 15.69
CA VAL A 78 17.68 6.83 15.48
C VAL A 78 16.24 7.20 15.77
N ASN A 79 15.97 7.83 16.93
CA ASN A 79 14.62 8.23 17.31
C ASN A 79 14.01 9.21 16.30
N LYS A 80 14.79 10.18 15.82
CA LYS A 80 14.38 11.15 14.82
C LYS A 80 14.04 10.50 13.47
N GLU A 81 14.85 9.55 13.00
CA GLU A 81 14.56 8.79 11.78
C GLU A 81 13.30 7.92 11.94
N GLN A 82 13.15 7.23 13.08
CA GLN A 82 11.98 6.39 13.33
C GLN A 82 10.69 7.21 13.34
N ASN A 83 10.69 8.34 14.06
CA ASN A 83 9.53 9.23 14.13
C ASN A 83 9.17 9.84 12.78
N SER A 84 10.17 10.18 11.96
CA SER A 84 9.90 10.73 10.62
C SER A 84 9.39 9.66 9.65
N ARG A 85 9.87 8.42 9.75
CA ARG A 85 9.37 7.28 8.96
C ARG A 85 7.91 6.93 9.22
N LEU A 86 7.37 7.21 10.41
CA LEU A 86 5.95 6.92 10.70
C LEU A 86 5.00 7.54 9.68
N HIS A 87 5.28 8.77 9.24
CA HIS A 87 4.47 9.46 8.23
C HIS A 87 4.63 8.85 6.85
N LEU A 88 5.84 8.41 6.49
CA LEU A 88 6.12 7.76 5.22
C LEU A 88 5.52 6.35 5.14
N GLU A 89 5.59 5.60 6.23
CA GLU A 89 4.95 4.28 6.33
C GLU A 89 3.43 4.41 6.25
N GLN A 90 2.81 5.42 6.88
CA GLN A 90 1.37 5.67 6.73
C GLN A 90 0.94 5.85 5.26
N VAL A 91 1.76 6.51 4.44
CA VAL A 91 1.50 6.67 2.99
C VAL A 91 1.75 5.36 2.23
N LYS A 92 2.87 4.69 2.51
CA LYS A 92 3.32 3.49 1.79
C LYS A 92 2.45 2.27 2.08
N SER A 93 2.15 2.00 3.35
CA SER A 93 1.35 0.88 3.81
C SER A 93 -0.16 1.17 3.78
N GLY A 94 -0.55 2.44 3.78
CA GLY A 94 -1.94 2.87 3.73
C GLY A 94 -2.45 3.00 2.29
N PRO A 95 -2.65 4.22 1.76
CA PRO A 95 -3.26 4.45 0.45
C PRO A 95 -2.59 3.69 -0.70
N HIS A 96 -1.25 3.65 -0.72
CA HIS A 96 -0.51 3.04 -1.82
C HIS A 96 -0.67 1.53 -1.91
N ALA A 97 -0.43 0.81 -0.81
CA ALA A 97 -0.58 -0.64 -0.79
C ALA A 97 -2.03 -1.08 -1.06
N HIS A 98 -3.01 -0.42 -0.44
CA HIS A 98 -4.42 -0.74 -0.62
C HIS A 98 -4.90 -0.42 -2.03
N GLY A 99 -4.51 0.73 -2.59
CA GLY A 99 -4.85 1.12 -3.96
C GLY A 99 -4.40 0.10 -5.00
N ASN A 100 -3.14 -0.33 -4.91
CA ASN A 100 -2.59 -1.32 -5.84
C ASN A 100 -3.29 -2.69 -5.69
N LEU A 101 -3.55 -3.13 -4.46
CA LEU A 101 -4.23 -4.40 -4.20
C LEU A 101 -5.65 -4.40 -4.78
N GLU A 102 -6.39 -3.30 -4.58
CA GLU A 102 -7.78 -3.17 -5.03
C GLU A 102 -7.88 -2.98 -6.55
N ALA A 103 -6.87 -2.36 -7.16
CA ALA A 103 -6.72 -2.30 -8.61
C ALA A 103 -6.53 -3.71 -9.20
N LEU A 104 -5.57 -4.48 -8.66
CA LEU A 104 -5.31 -5.85 -9.08
C LEU A 104 -6.53 -6.75 -8.88
N LEU A 105 -7.22 -6.59 -7.74
CA LEU A 105 -8.44 -7.33 -7.44
C LEU A 105 -9.54 -7.03 -8.46
N ASN A 106 -9.71 -5.77 -8.89
CA ASN A 106 -10.63 -5.41 -9.97
C ASN A 106 -10.24 -6.04 -11.31
N ILE A 107 -8.95 -6.10 -11.65
CA ILE A 107 -8.49 -6.76 -12.88
C ILE A 107 -8.83 -8.26 -12.82
N VAL A 108 -8.47 -8.94 -11.73
CA VAL A 108 -8.70 -10.38 -11.54
C VAL A 108 -10.20 -10.69 -11.58
N VAL A 109 -11.02 -9.95 -10.83
CA VAL A 109 -12.48 -10.12 -10.85
C VAL A 109 -13.04 -9.84 -12.23
N GLY A 110 -12.53 -8.84 -12.94
CA GLY A 110 -12.94 -8.55 -14.31
C GLY A 110 -12.68 -9.71 -15.27
N ILE A 111 -11.54 -10.39 -15.12
CA ILE A 111 -11.23 -11.63 -15.86
C ILE A 111 -12.24 -12.72 -15.48
N VAL A 112 -12.46 -12.97 -14.19
CA VAL A 112 -13.42 -13.97 -13.71
C VAL A 112 -14.83 -13.71 -14.25
N LEU A 113 -15.32 -12.47 -14.22
CA LEU A 113 -16.63 -12.08 -14.75
C LEU A 113 -16.77 -12.29 -16.27
N CYS A 114 -15.66 -12.25 -17.00
CA CYS A 114 -15.64 -12.59 -18.43
C CYS A 114 -15.76 -14.10 -18.66
N LEU A 115 -15.22 -14.93 -17.76
CA LEU A 115 -15.17 -16.39 -17.90
C LEU A 115 -16.40 -17.11 -17.33
N VAL A 116 -16.96 -16.59 -16.24
CA VAL A 116 -18.08 -17.23 -15.53
C VAL A 116 -19.37 -17.12 -16.33
N VAL A 117 -20.14 -18.21 -16.47
CA VAL A 117 -21.47 -18.19 -17.08
C VAL A 117 -22.51 -17.95 -15.98
N CYS A 118 -23.12 -16.76 -15.96
CA CYS A 118 -24.12 -16.36 -14.98
C CYS A 118 -24.98 -15.23 -15.54
N SER A 119 -26.12 -14.97 -14.89
CA SER A 119 -27.02 -13.86 -15.22
C SER A 119 -26.27 -12.52 -15.29
N PRO A 120 -26.53 -11.67 -16.30
CA PRO A 120 -25.91 -10.36 -16.44
C PRO A 120 -26.07 -9.47 -15.21
N LEU A 121 -27.22 -9.54 -14.51
CA LEU A 121 -27.48 -8.74 -13.32
C LEU A 121 -26.51 -9.08 -12.18
N TRP A 122 -26.23 -10.38 -11.98
CA TRP A 122 -25.31 -10.83 -10.94
C TRP A 122 -23.89 -10.37 -11.21
N LYS A 123 -23.46 -10.46 -12.47
CA LYS A 123 -22.16 -9.94 -12.91
C LYS A 123 -22.06 -8.43 -12.72
N GLN A 124 -23.14 -7.68 -12.98
CA GLN A 124 -23.17 -6.23 -12.77
C GLN A 124 -23.08 -5.88 -11.29
N LEU A 125 -23.80 -6.58 -10.42
CA LEU A 125 -23.74 -6.36 -8.97
C LEU A 125 -22.32 -6.55 -8.46
N VAL A 126 -21.70 -7.70 -8.74
CA VAL A 126 -20.31 -7.99 -8.34
C VAL A 126 -19.36 -6.93 -8.90
N SER A 127 -19.49 -6.60 -10.19
CA SER A 127 -18.70 -5.58 -10.84
C SER A 127 -18.75 -4.22 -10.13
N TRP A 128 -19.95 -3.76 -9.75
CA TRP A 128 -20.14 -2.48 -9.06
C TRP A 128 -19.67 -2.52 -7.61
N LEU A 129 -19.82 -3.65 -6.90
CA LEU A 129 -19.30 -3.81 -5.56
C LEU A 129 -17.78 -3.64 -5.51
N PHE A 130 -17.04 -4.21 -6.46
CA PHE A 130 -15.57 -4.07 -6.48
C PHE A 130 -15.10 -2.67 -6.89
N ILE A 131 -15.76 -2.01 -7.86
CA ILE A 131 -15.39 -0.65 -8.27
C ILE A 131 -15.75 0.34 -7.16
N GLY A 132 -16.99 0.26 -6.64
CA GLY A 132 -17.45 1.11 -5.55
C GLY A 132 -16.63 0.89 -4.28
N GLY A 133 -16.33 -0.37 -3.95
CA GLY A 133 -15.48 -0.73 -2.83
C GLY A 133 -14.07 -0.14 -2.95
N ALA A 134 -13.44 -0.21 -4.13
CA ALA A 134 -12.12 0.36 -4.36
C ALA A 134 -12.10 1.88 -4.18
N VAL A 135 -13.10 2.58 -4.75
CA VAL A 135 -13.22 4.03 -4.61
C VAL A 135 -13.50 4.45 -3.17
N LEU A 136 -14.39 3.74 -2.47
CA LEU A 136 -14.78 4.04 -1.09
C LEU A 136 -13.73 3.62 -0.06
N HIS A 137 -12.84 2.69 -0.39
CA HIS A 137 -11.76 2.26 0.50
C HIS A 137 -10.44 2.94 0.14
N SER A 138 -9.65 2.39 -0.79
CA SER A 138 -8.35 2.98 -1.13
C SER A 138 -8.45 4.38 -1.75
N GLY A 139 -9.51 4.67 -2.53
CA GLY A 139 -9.73 6.01 -3.07
C GLY A 139 -9.90 7.06 -1.97
N MET A 140 -10.65 6.73 -0.92
CA MET A 140 -10.80 7.63 0.24
C MET A 140 -9.53 7.70 1.09
N LEU A 141 -8.73 6.64 1.17
CA LEU A 141 -7.40 6.70 1.80
C LEU A 141 -6.49 7.71 1.09
N TYR A 142 -6.50 7.74 -0.24
CA TYR A 142 -5.78 8.76 -1.00
C TYR A 142 -6.31 10.16 -0.73
N LEU A 143 -7.62 10.36 -0.76
CA LEU A 143 -8.22 11.68 -0.48
C LEU A 143 -7.91 12.16 0.95
N ARG A 144 -7.93 11.26 1.94
CA ARG A 144 -7.48 11.55 3.31
C ARG A 144 -6.02 12.01 3.33
N ALA A 145 -5.16 11.38 2.54
CA ALA A 145 -3.74 11.74 2.51
C ALA A 145 -3.49 13.11 1.85
N PHE A 146 -4.44 13.62 1.04
CA PHE A 146 -4.47 15.01 0.56
C PHE A 146 -5.30 15.94 1.45
N ASP A 147 -5.57 15.54 2.70
CA ASP A 147 -6.30 16.34 3.70
C ASP A 147 -7.73 16.75 3.28
N VAL A 148 -8.40 15.91 2.48
CA VAL A 148 -9.79 16.13 2.10
C VAL A 148 -10.70 15.74 3.26
N ALA A 149 -11.22 16.75 3.98
CA ALA A 149 -11.91 16.58 5.26
C ALA A 149 -13.05 15.53 5.28
N TRP A 150 -13.86 15.46 4.22
CA TRP A 150 -15.00 14.52 4.18
C TRP A 150 -14.59 13.06 3.94
N ALA A 151 -13.37 12.80 3.46
CA ALA A 151 -12.88 11.45 3.21
C ALA A 151 -12.78 10.63 4.51
N ASN A 152 -12.41 11.27 5.62
CA ASN A 152 -12.36 10.63 6.94
C ASN A 152 -13.73 10.17 7.43
N ASN A 153 -14.76 10.99 7.23
CA ASN A 153 -16.13 10.65 7.62
C ASN A 153 -16.60 9.41 6.86
N LEU A 154 -16.30 9.33 5.56
CA LEU A 154 -16.72 8.21 4.73
C LEU A 154 -15.89 6.95 5.01
N LEU A 155 -14.57 7.07 5.21
CA LEU A 155 -13.73 5.95 5.66
C LEU A 155 -14.20 5.37 6.99
N GLY A 156 -14.59 6.23 7.93
CA GLY A 156 -15.09 5.83 9.25
C GLY A 156 -16.36 4.97 9.20
N THR A 157 -17.13 5.03 8.11
CA THR A 157 -18.31 4.15 7.93
C THR A 157 -17.96 2.70 7.64
N GLY A 158 -16.72 2.42 7.18
CA GLY A 158 -16.32 1.06 6.77
C GLY A 158 -17.00 0.54 5.50
N LEU A 159 -17.74 1.38 4.75
CA LEU A 159 -18.47 0.94 3.56
C LEU A 159 -17.56 0.35 2.47
N GLY A 160 -16.36 0.90 2.29
CA GLY A 160 -15.40 0.41 1.30
C GLY A 160 -15.04 -1.08 1.50
N PRO A 161 -14.46 -1.46 2.66
CA PRO A 161 -14.19 -2.86 2.99
C PRO A 161 -15.43 -3.76 2.90
N VAL A 162 -16.59 -3.29 3.37
CA VAL A 162 -17.85 -4.05 3.30
C VAL A 162 -18.23 -4.36 1.86
N PHE A 163 -18.09 -3.40 0.95
CA PHE A 163 -18.38 -3.59 -0.48
C PHE A 163 -17.41 -4.59 -1.11
N ILE A 164 -16.11 -4.50 -0.80
CA ILE A 164 -15.10 -5.43 -1.32
C ILE A 164 -15.37 -6.86 -0.82
N LEU A 165 -15.61 -7.04 0.48
CA LEU A 165 -15.88 -8.35 1.08
C LEU A 165 -17.19 -8.96 0.57
N THR A 166 -18.24 -8.16 0.45
CA THR A 166 -19.52 -8.59 -0.13
C THR A 166 -19.34 -8.96 -1.60
N GLY A 167 -18.56 -8.17 -2.36
CA GLY A 167 -18.20 -8.48 -3.73
C GLY A 167 -17.44 -9.81 -3.87
N LEU A 168 -16.47 -10.05 -3.00
CA LEU A 168 -15.72 -11.32 -2.90
C LEU A 168 -16.64 -12.50 -2.63
N LEU A 169 -17.53 -12.39 -1.64
CA LEU A 169 -18.50 -13.42 -1.31
C LEU A 169 -19.43 -13.70 -2.50
N CYS A 170 -20.01 -12.65 -3.11
CA CYS A 170 -20.90 -12.77 -4.25
C CYS A 170 -20.19 -13.37 -5.47
N ALA A 171 -18.91 -13.04 -5.71
CA ALA A 171 -18.10 -13.62 -6.78
C ALA A 171 -17.86 -15.12 -6.53
N GLY A 172 -17.54 -15.51 -5.29
CA GLY A 172 -17.37 -16.92 -4.91
C GLY A 172 -18.65 -17.74 -5.10
N VAL A 173 -19.79 -17.24 -4.62
CA VAL A 173 -21.10 -17.87 -4.81
C VAL A 173 -21.45 -17.96 -6.30
N MET A 174 -21.16 -16.90 -7.06
CA MET A 174 -21.41 -16.87 -8.50
C MET A 174 -20.62 -17.96 -9.24
N VAL A 175 -19.35 -18.18 -8.90
CA VAL A 175 -18.54 -19.26 -9.48
C VAL A 175 -19.12 -20.63 -9.13
N LEU A 176 -19.52 -20.84 -7.87
CA LEU A 176 -20.08 -22.11 -7.41
C LEU A 176 -21.40 -22.46 -8.13
N VAL A 177 -22.26 -21.46 -8.34
CA VAL A 177 -23.57 -21.64 -8.98
C VAL A 177 -23.47 -21.63 -10.52
N SER A 178 -22.35 -21.17 -11.07
CA SER A 178 -22.16 -21.16 -12.52
C SER A 178 -22.19 -22.60 -13.06
N ARG A 179 -23.14 -22.85 -13.96
CA ARG A 179 -23.24 -24.16 -14.61
C ARG A 179 -22.09 -24.27 -15.63
N LEU A 180 -21.30 -25.33 -15.51
CA LEU A 180 -20.46 -25.81 -16.61
C LEU A 180 -21.40 -26.37 -17.69
N GLU A 181 -21.95 -25.51 -18.53
CA GLU A 181 -22.42 -25.98 -19.84
C GLU A 181 -21.17 -26.23 -20.67
N LEU A 182 -20.72 -27.49 -20.68
CA LEU A 182 -19.82 -27.97 -21.73
C LEU A 182 -20.50 -27.62 -23.06
N PRO A 183 -19.77 -27.05 -24.03
CA PRO A 183 -20.35 -26.75 -25.34
C PRO A 183 -20.98 -28.03 -25.88
N SER A 184 -22.28 -27.99 -26.14
CA SER A 184 -22.98 -29.09 -26.79
C SER A 184 -22.27 -29.37 -28.11
N ILE A 185 -21.62 -30.53 -28.20
CA ILE A 185 -21.06 -31.02 -29.46
C ILE A 185 -22.22 -31.03 -30.46
N PRO A 186 -22.13 -30.31 -31.59
CA PRO A 186 -23.18 -30.36 -32.59
C PRO A 186 -23.24 -31.80 -33.10
N THR A 187 -24.32 -32.50 -32.77
CA THR A 187 -24.69 -33.74 -33.44
C THR A 187 -25.02 -33.36 -34.88
N GLN A 188 -24.08 -33.67 -35.79
CA GLN A 188 -24.36 -33.65 -37.21
C GLN A 188 -25.35 -34.78 -37.50
N GLU A 189 -26.60 -34.43 -37.80
CA GLU A 189 -27.51 -35.25 -38.60
C GLU A 189 -27.40 -34.81 -40.06
#